data_AF-A0A9N9J157-F1
#
_entry.id   AF-A0A9N9J157-F1
#
_cell.length_a   1.000
_cell.length_b   1.000
_cell.length_c   1.000
_cell.angle_alpha   90.00
_cell.angle_beta   90.00
_cell.angle_gamma   90.00
#
_symmetry.space_group_name_H-M   'P 1'
#
loop_
_entity.id
_entity.type
_entity.pdbx_description
1 polymer ?
#
loop_
_entity_poly.entity_id
_entity_poly.type
_entity_poly.pdbx_seq_one_letter_code
_entity_poly.pdbx_strand_id
1 'polypeptide(L)'
;MTTVEKPENAPEHCPGPETENAGKASACEGCPNQKICATAPKGPDPDIQLITEKMSTVKHKILILSGKGGVGKSTFTAQLGFAFASDEDIQACQRSLHSIGVMDVDVCGPSIPKIMGLEGEQIHQSLSGWSPVYVQDNL
;
A
#
# COMPACT_ATOMS: atom_id res chain seq x y z
N MET A 1 -1.09 -16.18 -14.09
CA MET A 1 -2.55 -16.10 -14.34
C MET A 1 -3.23 -16.26 -12.99
N THR A 2 -3.46 -15.15 -12.29
CA THR A 2 -4.20 -15.16 -11.02
C THR A 2 -5.66 -15.45 -11.35
N THR A 3 -6.16 -16.57 -10.88
CA THR A 3 -7.58 -16.90 -10.93
C THR A 3 -8.33 -15.84 -10.15
N VAL A 4 -9.20 -15.08 -10.83
CA VAL A 4 -10.09 -14.12 -10.17
C VAL A 4 -10.99 -14.93 -9.24
N GLU A 5 -10.78 -14.82 -7.93
CA GLU A 5 -11.65 -15.46 -6.95
C GLU A 5 -13.06 -14.87 -7.07
N LYS A 6 -13.99 -15.69 -7.55
CA LYS A 6 -15.41 -15.38 -7.56
C LYS A 6 -15.96 -15.61 -6.14
N PRO A 7 -16.54 -14.59 -5.48
CA PRO A 7 -17.20 -14.79 -4.19
C PRO A 7 -18.31 -15.85 -4.28
N GLU A 8 -18.50 -16.66 -3.23
CA GLU A 8 -19.53 -17.71 -3.22
C GLU A 8 -20.95 -17.16 -3.43
N ASN A 9 -21.20 -15.93 -3.01
CA ASN A 9 -22.48 -15.24 -3.16
C ASN A 9 -22.59 -14.41 -4.46
N ALA A 10 -21.64 -14.54 -5.39
CA ALA A 10 -21.72 -13.84 -6.66
C ALA A 10 -22.80 -14.48 -7.56
N PRO A 11 -23.66 -13.67 -8.22
CA PRO A 11 -24.66 -14.18 -9.15
C PRO A 11 -24.05 -15.15 -10.18
N GLU A 12 -24.77 -16.21 -10.55
CA GLU A 12 -24.27 -17.25 -11.45
C GLU A 12 -23.73 -16.66 -12.76
N HIS A 13 -24.41 -15.65 -13.31
CA HIS A 13 -24.07 -14.97 -14.56
C HIS A 13 -23.34 -13.62 -14.38
N CYS A 14 -22.78 -13.35 -13.20
CA CYS A 14 -21.99 -12.14 -13.01
C CYS A 14 -20.78 -12.15 -13.96
N PRO A 15 -20.62 -11.13 -14.84
CA PRO A 15 -19.49 -11.08 -15.76
C PRO A 15 -18.16 -10.80 -15.04
N GLY A 16 -18.21 -10.41 -13.75
CA GLY A 16 -17.04 -10.06 -12.95
C GLY A 16 -16.65 -8.57 -13.09
N PRO A 17 -16.08 -7.95 -12.04
CA PRO A 17 -15.84 -6.51 -11.98
C PRO A 17 -14.80 -6.00 -12.99
N GLU A 18 -13.88 -6.87 -13.41
CA GLU A 18 -12.76 -6.54 -14.30
C GLU A 18 -13.12 -6.56 -15.79
N THR A 19 -14.35 -6.97 -16.14
CA THR A 19 -14.74 -7.12 -17.54
C THR A 19 -15.39 -5.85 -18.10
N GLU A 20 -15.28 -5.66 -19.41
CA GLU A 20 -15.93 -4.54 -20.13
C GLU A 20 -17.46 -4.48 -19.94
N ASN A 21 -18.07 -5.64 -19.63
CA ASN A 21 -19.51 -5.81 -19.42
C ASN A 21 -19.94 -5.59 -17.96
N ALA A 22 -18.99 -5.39 -17.03
CA ALA A 22 -19.31 -5.13 -15.64
C ALA A 22 -20.20 -3.87 -15.50
N GLY A 23 -21.32 -4.00 -14.79
CA GLY A 23 -22.30 -2.92 -14.63
C GLY A 23 -23.18 -2.62 -15.86
N LYS A 24 -22.90 -3.26 -17.01
CA LYS A 24 -23.62 -3.08 -18.29
C LYS A 24 -24.42 -4.31 -18.73
N ALA A 25 -24.02 -5.51 -18.30
CA ALA A 25 -24.74 -6.74 -18.61
C ALA A 25 -26.10 -6.80 -17.89
N SER A 26 -27.05 -7.56 -18.45
CA SER A 26 -28.35 -7.82 -17.82
C SER A 26 -28.20 -8.45 -16.43
N ALA A 27 -27.20 -9.31 -16.23
CA ALA A 27 -26.87 -9.90 -14.94
C ALA A 27 -26.44 -8.88 -13.86
N CYS A 28 -26.18 -7.62 -14.23
CA CYS A 28 -25.85 -6.53 -13.32
C CYS A 28 -27.06 -5.69 -12.90
N GLU A 29 -28.23 -5.88 -13.52
CA GLU A 29 -29.44 -5.13 -13.18
C GLU A 29 -29.86 -5.41 -11.73
N GLY A 30 -30.06 -4.35 -10.94
CA GLY A 30 -30.42 -4.46 -9.52
C GLY A 30 -29.25 -4.79 -8.59
N CYS A 31 -28.02 -4.91 -9.10
CA CYS A 31 -26.82 -5.07 -8.26
C CYS A 31 -26.51 -3.74 -7.52
N PRO A 32 -26.32 -3.75 -6.18
CA PRO A 32 -25.97 -2.54 -5.42
C PRO A 32 -24.71 -1.83 -5.93
N ASN A 33 -23.78 -2.59 -6.52
CA ASN A 33 -22.52 -2.08 -7.04
C ASN A 33 -22.54 -1.80 -8.56
N GLN A 34 -23.70 -1.85 -9.24
CA GLN A 34 -23.80 -1.75 -10.70
C GLN A 34 -23.10 -0.50 -11.26
N LYS A 35 -23.37 0.68 -10.69
CA LYS A 35 -22.75 1.95 -11.13
C LYS A 35 -21.23 1.94 -10.97
N ILE A 36 -20.74 1.45 -9.83
CA ILE A 36 -19.30 1.33 -9.54
C ILE A 36 -18.66 0.41 -10.58
N CYS A 37 -19.26 -0.76 -10.81
CA CYS A 37 -18.79 -1.69 -11.84
C CYS A 37 -18.84 -1.08 -13.25
N ALA A 38 -19.81 -0.22 -13.57
CA ALA A 38 -19.89 0.40 -14.90
C ALA A 38 -18.82 1.47 -15.14
N THR A 39 -18.37 2.16 -14.09
CA THR A 39 -17.42 3.29 -14.19
C THR A 39 -16.00 2.96 -13.76
N ALA A 40 -15.81 1.89 -12.98
CA ALA A 40 -14.49 1.48 -12.53
C ALA A 40 -13.59 1.11 -13.72
N PRO A 41 -12.31 1.52 -13.72
CA PRO A 41 -11.32 1.07 -14.70
C PRO A 41 -11.34 -0.45 -14.88
N LYS A 42 -11.11 -0.91 -16.11
CA LYS A 42 -11.11 -2.33 -16.46
C LYS A 42 -9.72 -2.82 -16.77
N GLY A 43 -9.49 -4.08 -16.42
CA GLY A 43 -8.21 -4.72 -16.61
C GLY A 43 -7.17 -4.30 -15.57
N PRO A 44 -5.94 -4.82 -15.69
CA PRO A 44 -4.88 -4.53 -14.74
C PRO A 44 -4.56 -3.03 -14.77
N ASP A 45 -4.41 -2.44 -13.59
CA ASP A 45 -3.93 -1.06 -13.46
C ASP A 45 -2.60 -0.91 -14.23
N PRO A 46 -2.50 0.04 -15.17
CA PRO A 46 -1.31 0.23 -16.00
C PRO A 46 -0.04 0.49 -15.17
N ASP A 47 -0.20 1.02 -13.95
CA ASP A 47 0.91 1.33 -13.06
C ASP A 47 1.43 0.10 -12.31
N ILE A 48 0.75 -1.06 -12.35
CA ILE A 48 1.19 -2.28 -11.65
C ILE A 48 2.61 -2.70 -12.07
N GLN A 49 2.95 -2.59 -13.35
CA GLN A 49 4.29 -2.96 -13.82
C GLN A 49 5.36 -2.04 -13.23
N LEU A 50 5.11 -0.74 -13.26
CA LEU A 50 5.99 0.28 -12.70
C LEU A 50 6.14 0.11 -11.17
N ILE A 51 5.04 -0.13 -10.47
CA ILE A 51 5.04 -0.39 -9.02
C ILE A 51 5.83 -1.66 -8.72
N THR A 52 5.64 -2.72 -9.50
CA THR A 52 6.35 -4.00 -9.32
C THR A 52 7.86 -3.81 -9.49
N GLU A 53 8.28 -3.07 -10.52
CA GLU A 53 9.69 -2.75 -10.76
C GLU A 53 10.28 -1.93 -9.60
N LYS A 54 9.60 -0.84 -9.18
CA LYS A 54 10.06 0.00 -8.05
C LYS A 54 10.12 -0.76 -6.73
N MET A 55 9.24 -1.73 -6.53
CA MET A 55 9.15 -2.54 -5.31
C MET A 55 9.99 -3.84 -5.37
N SER A 56 10.74 -4.07 -6.45
CA SER A 56 11.53 -5.29 -6.66
C SER A 56 12.71 -5.41 -5.70
N THR A 57 13.26 -4.28 -5.25
CA THR A 57 14.38 -4.22 -4.30
C THR A 57 13.94 -4.33 -2.84
N VAL A 58 12.65 -4.11 -2.55
CA VAL A 58 12.08 -4.20 -1.20
C VAL A 58 11.79 -5.66 -0.86
N LYS A 59 12.61 -6.24 0.02
CA LYS A 59 12.58 -7.67 0.35
C LYS A 59 11.39 -8.07 1.23
N HIS A 60 11.06 -7.23 2.20
CA HIS A 60 9.99 -7.48 3.16
C HIS A 60 9.03 -6.30 3.16
N LYS A 61 7.73 -6.60 3.06
CA LYS A 61 6.64 -5.62 2.98
C LYS A 61 5.65 -5.97 4.09
N ILE A 62 5.61 -5.15 5.13
CA ILE A 62 4.78 -5.39 6.32
C ILE A 62 3.65 -4.37 6.33
N LEU A 63 2.42 -4.86 6.22
CA LEU A 63 1.23 -4.02 6.24
C LEU A 63 0.64 -3.99 7.65
N ILE A 64 0.59 -2.80 8.26
CA ILE A 64 0.03 -2.61 9.60
C ILE A 64 -1.36 -1.99 9.47
N LEU A 65 -2.39 -2.77 9.83
CA LEU A 65 -3.80 -2.39 9.69
C LEU A 65 -4.49 -2.27 11.05
N SER A 66 -5.54 -1.45 11.12
CA SER A 66 -6.45 -1.37 12.26
C SER A 66 -7.89 -1.22 11.80
N GLY A 67 -8.83 -1.90 12.47
CA GLY A 67 -10.26 -1.75 12.23
C GLY A 67 -10.91 -0.53 12.92
N LYS A 68 -10.17 0.19 13.76
CA LYS A 68 -10.66 1.37 14.51
C LYS A 68 -9.60 2.47 14.59
N GLY A 69 -10.04 3.73 14.63
CA GLY A 69 -9.16 4.88 14.89
C GLY A 69 -8.65 4.90 16.33
N GLY A 70 -7.47 5.48 16.56
CA GLY A 70 -6.95 5.73 17.92
C GLY A 70 -6.31 4.55 18.64
N VAL A 71 -6.16 3.37 18.01
CA VAL A 71 -5.53 2.18 18.64
C VAL A 71 -4.00 2.25 18.73
N GLY A 72 -3.38 3.32 18.21
CA GLY A 72 -1.92 3.47 18.21
C GLY A 72 -1.19 2.83 17.02
N LYS A 73 -1.87 2.53 15.91
CA LYS A 73 -1.27 1.98 14.67
C LYS A 73 -0.01 2.74 14.24
N SER A 74 -0.08 4.07 14.14
CA SER A 74 1.04 4.89 13.67
C SER A 74 2.21 4.89 14.67
N THR A 75 1.91 4.93 15.97
CA THR A 75 2.92 4.81 17.04
C THR A 75 3.63 3.46 16.98
N PHE A 76 2.89 2.37 16.83
CA PHE A 76 3.45 1.03 16.70
C PHE A 76 4.32 0.92 15.44
N THR A 77 3.85 1.46 14.31
CA THR A 77 4.58 1.47 13.04
C THR A 77 5.92 2.20 13.18
N ALA A 78 5.94 3.39 13.78
CA ALA A 78 7.17 4.15 13.99
C ALA A 78 8.15 3.42 14.92
N GLN A 79 7.67 2.88 16.06
CA GLN A 79 8.53 2.13 16.98
C GLN A 79 9.09 0.85 16.35
N LEU A 80 8.31 0.15 15.54
CA LEU A 80 8.79 -1.02 14.79
C LEU A 80 9.90 -0.63 13.81
N GLY A 81 9.78 0.51 13.13
CA GLY A 81 10.82 1.07 12.29
C GLY A 81 12.13 1.31 13.05
N PHE A 82 12.06 1.99 14.19
CA PHE A 82 13.23 2.21 15.06
C PHE A 82 13.83 0.90 15.60
N ALA A 83 12.99 -0.07 15.98
CA ALA A 83 13.44 -1.36 16.46
C ALA A 83 14.23 -2.11 15.37
N PHE A 84 13.71 -2.20 14.15
CA PHE A 84 14.42 -2.84 13.04
C PHE A 84 15.69 -2.09 12.62
N ALA A 85 15.67 -0.76 12.70
CA ALA A 85 16.85 0.05 12.41
C ALA A 85 17.96 -0.12 13.46
N SER A 86 17.61 -0.51 14.69
CA SER A 86 18.55 -0.69 15.81
C SER A 86 18.94 -2.15 16.09
N ASP A 87 18.24 -3.11 15.48
CA ASP A 87 18.46 -4.54 15.71
C ASP A 87 19.70 -5.05 14.94
N GLU A 88 20.73 -5.45 15.66
CA GLU A 88 22.02 -5.85 15.07
C GLU A 88 21.92 -7.09 14.17
N ASP A 89 21.05 -8.06 14.49
CA ASP A 89 20.88 -9.26 13.67
C ASP A 89 20.22 -8.89 12.34
N ILE A 90 19.21 -8.02 12.39
CA ILE A 90 18.60 -7.45 11.19
C ILE A 90 19.69 -6.70 10.41
N GLN A 91 20.45 -5.79 11.03
CA GLN A 91 21.48 -5.03 10.31
C GLN A 91 22.62 -5.91 9.75
N ALA A 92 22.99 -7.01 10.41
CA ALA A 92 24.08 -7.91 10.03
C ALA A 92 23.73 -8.85 8.86
N CYS A 93 22.44 -9.09 8.59
CA CYS A 93 22.02 -10.07 7.60
C CYS A 93 22.36 -9.71 6.12
N GLN A 94 22.88 -8.52 5.80
CA GLN A 94 23.19 -8.16 4.40
C GLN A 94 24.48 -7.36 4.19
N ARG A 95 25.16 -7.63 3.07
CA ARG A 95 26.35 -6.90 2.58
C ARG A 95 26.05 -5.48 2.07
N SER A 96 24.77 -5.09 2.03
CA SER A 96 24.30 -3.74 1.71
C SER A 96 23.53 -3.24 2.92
N LEU A 97 23.82 -2.01 3.36
CA LEU A 97 23.12 -1.32 4.47
C LEU A 97 21.61 -1.58 4.37
N HIS A 98 21.02 -2.15 5.42
CA HIS A 98 19.57 -2.32 5.48
C HIS A 98 18.90 -0.97 5.71
N SER A 99 18.31 -0.42 4.65
CA SER A 99 17.42 0.73 4.77
C SER A 99 16.03 0.23 5.18
N ILE A 100 15.56 0.70 6.33
CA ILE A 100 14.18 0.55 6.78
C ILE A 100 13.40 1.74 6.22
N GLY A 101 12.23 1.48 5.64
CA GLY A 101 11.36 2.52 5.14
C GLY A 101 9.99 2.45 5.82
N VAL A 102 9.52 3.59 6.31
CA VAL A 102 8.14 3.74 6.81
C VAL A 102 7.35 4.58 5.82
N MET A 103 6.27 4.00 5.27
CA MET A 103 5.36 4.70 4.37
C MET A 103 4.02 4.92 5.08
N ASP A 104 3.62 6.18 5.18
CA ASP A 104 2.32 6.55 5.74
C ASP A 104 1.28 6.66 4.61
N VAL A 105 0.24 5.83 4.68
CA VAL A 105 -0.93 5.87 3.79
C VAL A 105 -2.19 6.31 4.54
N ASP A 106 -2.07 6.65 5.82
CA ASP A 106 -3.19 7.06 6.66
C ASP A 106 -3.42 8.57 6.58
N VAL A 107 -4.58 8.97 6.06
CA VAL A 107 -4.96 10.37 5.87
C VAL A 107 -5.52 11.01 7.15
N CYS A 108 -5.99 10.21 8.12
CA CYS A 108 -6.84 10.69 9.22
C CYS A 108 -6.28 10.45 10.64
N GLY A 109 -4.97 10.19 10.79
CA GLY A 109 -4.30 9.99 12.09
C GLY A 109 -3.22 11.02 12.39
N PRO A 110 -2.58 10.99 13.59
CA PRO A 110 -1.33 11.70 13.78
C PRO A 110 -0.32 11.17 12.76
N SER A 111 0.17 12.08 11.93
CA SER A 111 1.06 11.79 10.80
C SER A 111 2.36 11.13 11.31
N ILE A 112 2.82 10.05 10.67
CA ILE A 112 4.12 9.42 10.96
C ILE A 112 5.26 10.45 11.08
N PRO A 113 5.36 11.46 10.18
CA PRO A 113 6.28 12.59 10.33
C PRO A 113 6.32 13.21 11.73
N LYS A 114 5.16 13.40 12.38
CA LYS A 114 5.10 13.94 13.74
C LYS A 114 5.75 13.01 14.77
N ILE A 115 5.44 11.71 14.69
CA ILE A 115 5.93 10.72 15.65
C ILE A 115 7.44 10.53 15.52
N MET A 116 7.96 10.61 14.29
CA MET A 116 9.38 10.45 14.01
C MET A 116 10.20 11.74 14.16
N GLY A 117 9.59 12.85 14.57
CA GLY A 117 10.28 14.13 14.77
C GLY A 117 10.62 14.89 13.49
N LEU A 118 9.95 14.57 12.38
CA LEU A 118 10.13 15.17 11.06
C LEU A 118 9.07 16.25 10.76
N GLU A 119 8.48 16.89 11.78
CA GLU A 119 7.56 18.00 11.56
C GLU A 119 8.27 19.16 10.87
N GLY A 120 7.74 19.59 9.71
CA GLY A 120 8.30 20.69 8.93
C GLY A 120 9.26 20.25 7.82
N GLU A 121 9.67 18.98 7.80
CA GLU A 121 10.42 18.41 6.67
C GLU A 121 9.53 18.28 5.44
N GLN A 122 10.13 18.42 4.25
CA GLN A 122 9.43 18.30 2.98
C GLN A 122 10.06 17.21 2.12
N ILE A 123 9.20 16.47 1.42
CA ILE A 123 9.64 15.49 0.42
C ILE A 123 10.34 16.24 -0.71
N HIS A 124 11.61 15.92 -0.93
CA HIS A 124 12.36 16.49 -2.03
C HIS A 124 12.01 15.79 -3.35
N GLN A 125 11.70 16.57 -4.38
CA GLN A 125 11.42 16.04 -5.71
C GLN A 125 12.67 16.12 -6.58
N SER A 126 13.18 14.96 -6.97
CA SER A 126 14.33 14.79 -7.86
C SER A 126 13.90 14.31 -9.25
N LEU A 127 14.84 14.25 -10.19
CA LEU A 127 14.61 13.66 -11.53
C LEU A 127 14.23 12.17 -11.46
N SER A 128 14.63 11.47 -10.39
CA SER A 128 14.27 10.07 -10.11
C SER A 128 12.94 9.92 -9.36
N GLY A 129 12.25 11.02 -9.06
CA GLY A 129 11.02 11.04 -8.26
C GLY A 129 11.25 11.56 -6.84
N TRP A 130 10.39 11.15 -5.91
CA TRP A 130 10.47 11.59 -4.52
C TRP A 130 11.63 10.93 -3.78
N SER A 131 12.44 11.76 -3.12
CA SER A 131 13.47 11.30 -2.21
C SER A 131 12.88 11.07 -0.81
N PRO A 132 13.26 9.98 -0.12
CA PRO A 132 12.88 9.78 1.27
C PRO A 132 13.36 10.92 2.16
N VAL A 133 12.61 11.18 3.23
CA VAL A 133 13.05 12.01 4.35
C VAL A 133 13.63 11.07 5.39
N TYR A 134 14.90 11.27 5.74
CA TYR A 134 15.63 10.40 6.67
C TYR A 134 15.48 10.90 8.10
N VAL A 135 15.19 9.98 9.01
CA VAL A 135 15.26 10.20 10.46
C VAL A 135 16.69 9.93 10.95
N GLN A 136 17.34 8.93 10.37
CA GLN A 136 18.75 8.57 10.56
C GLN A 136 19.27 7.83 9.32
N ASP A 137 20.56 7.48 9.27
CA ASP A 137 21.21 6.94 8.07
C ASP A 137 20.52 5.70 7.47
N ASN A 138 19.83 4.90 8.29
CA ASN A 138 19.17 3.66 7.88
C ASN A 138 17.65 3.62 8.10
N LEU A 139 17.00 4.76 8.41
CA LEU A 139 15.55 4.88 8.65
C LEU A 139 14.99 6.22 8.16
#